data_AF-X0VAW3-F1
#
_entry.id   AF-X0VAW3-F1
#
_cell.length_a   1.000
_cell.length_b   1.000
_cell.length_c   1.000
_cell.angle_alpha   90.00
_cell.angle_beta   90.00
_cell.angle_gamma   90.00
#
_symmetry.space_group_name_H-M   'P 1'
#
loop_
_entity.id
_entity.type
_entity.pdbx_description
1 polymer ?
#
loop_
_entity_poly.entity_id
_entity_poly.type
_entity_poly.pdbx_seq_one_letter_code
_entity_poly.pdbx_strand_id
1 'polypeptide(L)'
;LDTATRLQRYIVAELGTAWGAPAVAKKHPATIIAVGTALFLAFYNGTGKGALTLWPLFGATNQLLAGLALLVVTIYLARKKVSMVYTGIPMVFMIFMTGWAMILNIQKFYNTSKWLLLGIGLAVFVLEVWMIIESIIVLKAHYGEEVVPAT
;
A
#
# COMPACT_ATOMS: atom_id res chain seq x y z
N LEU A 1 -17.79 8.31 -3.12
CA LEU A 1 -17.47 9.11 -1.91
C LEU A 1 -18.00 8.41 -0.66
N ASP A 2 -19.29 8.06 -0.58
CA ASP A 2 -19.87 7.32 0.56
C ASP A 2 -19.11 6.02 0.92
N THR A 3 -18.84 5.16 -0.07
CA THR A 3 -18.10 3.90 0.15
C THR A 3 -16.67 4.12 0.66
N ALA A 4 -15.97 5.15 0.15
CA ALA A 4 -14.60 5.46 0.56
C ALA A 4 -14.55 5.94 2.03
N THR A 5 -15.47 6.83 2.41
CA THR A 5 -15.62 7.29 3.80
C THR A 5 -15.96 6.13 4.75
N ARG A 6 -16.79 5.19 4.30
CA ARG A 6 -17.11 3.98 5.07
C ARG A 6 -15.88 3.09 5.28
N LEU A 7 -15.10 2.81 4.23
CA LEU A 7 -13.88 2.00 4.32
C LEU A 7 -12.84 2.67 5.23
N GLN A 8 -12.60 3.97 5.06
CA GLN A 8 -11.66 4.70 5.91
C GLN A 8 -12.07 4.67 7.39
N ARG A 9 -13.37 4.78 7.68
CA ARG A 9 -13.89 4.62 9.05
C ARG A 9 -13.63 3.22 9.61
N TYR A 10 -13.77 2.17 8.81
CA TYR A 10 -13.47 0.80 9.26
C TYR A 10 -11.98 0.64 9.56
N ILE A 11 -11.10 1.14 8.70
CA ILE A 11 -9.64 1.13 8.94
C ILE A 11 -9.29 1.86 10.23
N VAL A 12 -9.84 3.07 10.46
CA VAL A 12 -9.59 3.83 11.70
C VAL A 12 -10.12 3.08 12.93
N ALA A 13 -11.26 2.41 12.82
CA ALA A 13 -11.83 1.64 13.92
C ALA A 13 -11.00 0.37 14.23
N GLU A 14 -10.51 -0.32 13.20
CA GLU A 14 -9.63 -1.48 13.32
C GLU A 14 -8.30 -1.11 13.96
N LEU A 15 -7.66 -0.03 13.49
CA LEU A 15 -6.42 0.50 14.07
C LEU A 15 -6.61 0.94 15.52
N GLY A 16 -7.71 1.66 15.82
CA GLY A 16 -8.03 2.08 17.17
C GLY A 16 -8.27 0.91 18.13
N THR A 17 -8.83 -0.20 17.63
CA THR A 17 -9.00 -1.42 18.42
C THR A 17 -7.67 -2.15 18.62
N ALA A 18 -6.85 -2.27 17.57
CA ALA A 18 -5.55 -2.93 17.62
C ALA A 18 -4.55 -2.21 18.56
N TRP A 19 -4.64 -0.89 18.66
CA TRP A 19 -3.80 -0.07 19.56
C TRP A 19 -4.37 0.10 20.97
N GLY A 20 -5.46 -0.58 21.33
CA GLY A 20 -6.04 -0.51 22.67
C GLY A 20 -6.69 0.84 22.99
N ALA A 21 -7.11 1.60 21.97
CA ALA A 21 -7.78 2.90 22.09
C ALA A 21 -9.28 2.80 21.72
N PRO A 22 -10.13 2.19 22.57
CA PRO A 22 -11.54 1.93 22.26
C PRO A 22 -12.38 3.21 22.08
N ALA A 23 -11.90 4.35 22.56
CA ALA A 23 -12.55 5.65 22.32
C ALA A 23 -12.49 6.06 20.84
N VAL A 24 -11.40 5.75 20.14
CA VAL A 24 -11.20 6.07 18.72
C VAL A 24 -11.94 5.07 17.82
N ALA A 25 -12.16 3.83 18.32
CA ALA A 25 -12.88 2.78 17.61
C ALA A 25 -14.40 3.01 17.49
N LYS A 26 -14.97 3.99 18.22
CA LYS A 26 -16.41 4.29 18.15
C LYS A 26 -16.80 4.92 16.80
N LYS A 27 -18.04 4.66 16.37
CA LYS A 27 -18.58 5.08 15.05
C LYS A 27 -18.38 6.57 14.75
N HIS A 28 -18.68 7.45 15.70
CA HIS A 28 -18.60 8.90 15.51
C HIS A 28 -17.15 9.43 15.44
N PRO A 29 -16.25 9.16 16.40
CA PRO A 29 -14.86 9.63 16.32
C PRO A 29 -14.11 9.06 15.11
N ALA A 30 -14.31 7.79 14.75
CA ALA A 30 -13.71 7.22 13.54
C ALA A 30 -14.20 7.93 12.25
N THR A 31 -15.47 8.36 12.21
CA THR A 31 -16.01 9.12 11.06
C THR A 31 -15.43 10.53 11.00
N ILE A 32 -15.30 11.21 12.14
CA ILE A 32 -14.72 12.56 12.19
C ILE A 32 -13.27 12.55 11.73
N ILE A 33 -12.48 11.57 12.16
CA ILE A 33 -11.09 11.41 11.72
C ILE A 33 -11.04 11.11 10.22
N ALA A 34 -11.88 10.19 9.72
CA ALA A 34 -11.92 9.84 8.31
C ALA A 34 -12.27 11.05 7.42
N VAL A 35 -13.34 11.77 7.75
CA VAL A 35 -13.78 12.95 6.99
C VAL A 35 -12.80 14.11 7.16
N GLY A 36 -12.29 14.35 8.37
CA GLY A 36 -11.36 15.44 8.67
C GLY A 36 -10.03 15.31 7.93
N THR A 37 -9.45 14.11 7.91
CA THR A 37 -8.20 13.85 7.15
C THR A 37 -8.42 13.95 5.65
N ALA A 38 -9.56 13.46 5.13
CA ALA A 38 -9.92 13.59 3.72
C ALA A 38 -10.11 15.06 3.30
N LEU A 39 -10.78 15.88 4.13
CA LEU A 39 -10.95 17.31 3.91
C LEU A 39 -9.62 18.05 3.96
N PHE A 40 -8.77 17.76 4.95
CA PHE A 40 -7.44 18.36 5.06
C PHE A 40 -6.60 18.10 3.81
N LEU A 41 -6.57 16.86 3.33
CA LEU A 41 -5.82 16.49 2.13
C LEU A 41 -6.42 17.09 0.85
N ALA A 42 -7.74 17.15 0.73
CA ALA A 42 -8.42 17.72 -0.43
C ALA A 42 -8.18 19.23 -0.57
N PHE A 43 -8.15 19.96 0.55
CA PHE A 43 -8.02 21.42 0.59
C PHE A 43 -6.62 21.92 0.99
N TYR A 44 -5.62 21.03 1.14
CA TYR A 44 -4.27 21.42 1.59
C TYR A 44 -3.63 22.54 0.75
N ASN A 45 -3.94 22.61 -0.55
CA ASN A 45 -3.45 23.66 -1.46
C ASN A 45 -4.40 24.85 -1.66
N GLY A 46 -5.47 25.00 -0.85
CA GLY A 46 -6.42 26.14 -0.87
C GLY A 46 -7.28 26.31 -2.13
N THR A 47 -7.02 25.56 -3.19
CA THR A 47 -7.57 25.75 -4.55
C THR A 47 -8.46 24.60 -5.00
N GLY A 48 -8.71 23.60 -4.15
CA GLY A 48 -9.48 22.38 -4.49
C GLY A 48 -8.78 21.43 -5.48
N LYS A 49 -7.64 21.81 -6.06
CA LYS A 49 -6.82 20.95 -6.94
C LYS A 49 -5.94 19.96 -6.18
N GLY A 50 -6.01 19.93 -4.85
CA GLY A 50 -5.26 18.98 -4.01
C GLY A 50 -5.51 17.53 -4.42
N ALA A 51 -6.75 17.21 -4.76
CA ALA A 51 -7.16 15.88 -5.24
C ALA A 51 -6.37 15.40 -6.47
N LEU A 52 -6.16 16.27 -7.47
CA LEU A 52 -5.39 15.91 -8.68
C LEU A 52 -3.92 15.66 -8.37
N THR A 53 -3.38 16.34 -7.35
CA THR A 53 -1.99 16.16 -6.93
C THR A 53 -1.77 14.89 -6.10
N LEU A 54 -2.83 14.38 -5.45
CA LEU A 54 -2.83 13.12 -4.70
C LEU A 54 -3.03 11.90 -5.60
N TRP A 55 -3.52 12.08 -6.82
CA TRP A 55 -3.81 10.98 -7.75
C TRP A 55 -2.63 10.02 -7.98
N PRO A 56 -1.38 10.49 -8.17
CA PRO A 56 -0.24 9.58 -8.33
C PRO A 56 0.05 8.73 -7.09
N LEU A 57 -0.13 9.30 -5.90
CA LEU A 57 0.00 8.59 -4.61
C LEU A 57 -1.08 7.53 -4.46
N PHE A 58 -2.33 7.86 -4.82
CA PHE A 58 -3.42 6.89 -4.83
C PHE A 58 -3.13 5.71 -5.77
N GLY A 59 -2.63 6.01 -6.98
CA GLY A 59 -2.20 4.99 -7.94
C GLY A 59 -1.11 4.07 -7.37
N ALA A 60 -0.07 4.64 -6.78
CA ALA A 60 1.03 3.87 -6.19
C ALA A 60 0.58 2.99 -5.02
N THR A 61 -0.22 3.50 -4.09
CA THR A 61 -0.75 2.71 -2.97
C THR A 61 -1.62 1.54 -3.45
N ASN A 62 -2.42 1.73 -4.51
CA ASN A 62 -3.21 0.62 -5.09
C ASN A 62 -2.33 -0.45 -5.73
N GLN A 63 -1.24 -0.04 -6.40
CA GLN A 63 -0.30 -0.99 -6.98
C GLN A 63 0.46 -1.75 -5.89
N LEU A 64 0.80 -1.11 -4.77
CA LEU A 64 1.32 -1.81 -3.59
C LEU A 64 0.34 -2.84 -3.06
N LEU A 65 -0.94 -2.49 -2.91
CA LEU A 65 -1.95 -3.46 -2.47
C LEU A 65 -2.09 -4.63 -3.45
N ALA A 66 -2.00 -4.36 -4.75
CA ALA A 66 -1.97 -5.40 -5.78
C ALA A 66 -0.72 -6.28 -5.68
N GLY A 67 0.45 -5.70 -5.41
CA GLY A 67 1.70 -6.42 -5.14
C GLY A 67 1.58 -7.33 -3.92
N LEU A 68 1.01 -6.84 -2.82
CA LEU A 68 0.74 -7.61 -1.62
C LEU A 68 -0.25 -8.76 -1.89
N ALA A 69 -1.32 -8.51 -2.64
CA ALA A 69 -2.28 -9.54 -3.02
C ALA A 69 -1.62 -10.64 -3.86
N LEU A 70 -0.81 -10.27 -4.85
CA LEU A 70 -0.06 -11.21 -5.67
C LEU A 70 0.96 -12.00 -4.84
N LEU A 71 1.61 -11.38 -3.86
CA LEU A 71 2.48 -12.08 -2.92
C LEU A 71 1.71 -13.16 -2.15
N VAL A 72 0.56 -12.80 -1.56
CA VAL A 72 -0.29 -13.75 -0.81
C VAL A 72 -0.73 -14.92 -1.69
N VAL A 73 -1.15 -14.64 -2.93
CA VAL A 73 -1.54 -15.71 -3.88
C VAL A 73 -0.34 -16.57 -4.28
N THR A 74 0.83 -15.96 -4.50
CA THR A 74 2.07 -16.68 -4.83
C THR A 74 2.47 -17.63 -3.70
N ILE A 75 2.38 -17.19 -2.44
CA ILE A 75 2.60 -18.04 -1.26
C ILE A 75 1.58 -19.16 -1.20
N TYR A 76 0.30 -18.86 -1.45
CA TYR A 76 -0.76 -19.86 -1.44
C TYR A 76 -0.55 -20.94 -2.51
N LEU A 77 -0.13 -20.58 -3.72
CA LEU A 77 0.20 -21.53 -4.79
C LEU A 77 1.46 -22.34 -4.48
N ALA A 78 2.49 -21.69 -3.92
CA ALA A 78 3.71 -22.37 -3.48
C ALA A 78 3.39 -23.45 -2.42
N ARG A 79 2.55 -23.13 -1.43
CA ARG A 79 2.08 -24.11 -0.43
C ARG A 79 1.27 -25.27 -1.03
N LYS A 80 0.60 -25.05 -2.16
CA LYS A 80 -0.13 -26.09 -2.89
C LYS A 80 0.73 -26.86 -3.89
N LYS A 81 2.05 -26.57 -3.98
CA LYS A 81 2.97 -27.15 -4.98
C LYS A 81 2.50 -26.96 -6.43
N VAL A 82 1.75 -25.90 -6.68
CA VAL A 82 1.30 -25.50 -8.02
C VAL A 82 2.26 -24.42 -8.53
N SER A 83 2.49 -24.38 -9.85
CA SER A 83 3.40 -23.41 -10.47
C SER A 83 3.07 -21.98 -10.04
N MET A 84 3.94 -21.40 -9.21
CA MET A 84 3.81 -20.03 -8.72
C MET A 84 4.23 -18.98 -9.76
N VAL A 85 4.79 -19.43 -10.90
CA VAL A 85 5.33 -18.56 -11.95
C VAL A 85 4.27 -17.61 -12.50
N TYR A 86 3.02 -18.08 -12.60
CA TYR A 86 1.90 -17.31 -13.12
C TYR A 86 1.52 -16.09 -12.27
N THR A 87 1.85 -16.09 -10.97
CA THR A 87 1.58 -14.97 -10.06
C THR A 87 2.86 -14.24 -9.66
N GLY A 88 3.98 -14.95 -9.57
CA GLY A 88 5.29 -14.39 -9.25
C GLY A 88 5.82 -13.43 -10.32
N ILE A 89 5.66 -13.74 -11.61
CA ILE A 89 6.09 -12.84 -12.69
C ILE A 89 5.29 -11.52 -12.66
N PRO A 90 3.94 -11.52 -12.64
CA PRO A 90 3.18 -10.29 -12.48
C PRO A 90 3.51 -9.54 -11.19
N MET A 91 3.80 -10.23 -10.09
CA MET A 91 4.17 -9.61 -8.82
C MET A 91 5.46 -8.79 -8.95
N VAL A 92 6.52 -9.39 -9.50
CA VAL A 92 7.81 -8.71 -9.69
C VAL A 92 7.67 -7.52 -10.63
N PHE A 93 6.94 -7.69 -11.73
CA PHE A 93 6.66 -6.60 -12.66
C PHE A 93 5.92 -5.43 -11.99
N MET A 94 4.87 -5.74 -11.21
CA MET A 94 4.09 -4.73 -10.50
C MET A 94 4.96 -3.95 -9.51
N ILE A 95 5.72 -4.64 -8.66
CA ILE A 95 6.60 -4.00 -7.67
C ILE A 95 7.66 -3.12 -8.36
N PHE A 96 8.25 -3.59 -9.46
CA PHE A 96 9.21 -2.79 -10.21
C PHE A 96 8.59 -1.51 -10.77
N MET A 97 7.41 -1.61 -11.39
CA MET A 97 6.71 -0.47 -11.96
C MET A 97 6.27 0.54 -10.89
N THR A 98 5.84 0.05 -9.73
CA THR A 98 5.46 0.90 -8.59
C THR A 98 6.66 1.65 -8.03
N GLY A 99 7.79 0.98 -7.85
CA GLY A 99 8.99 1.59 -7.30
C GLY A 99 9.55 2.65 -8.23
N TRP A 100 9.54 2.36 -9.53
CA TRP A 100 9.93 3.34 -10.53
C TRP A 100 9.02 4.58 -10.53
N ALA A 101 7.70 4.38 -10.51
CA ALA A 101 6.73 5.48 -10.45
C ALA A 101 6.86 6.28 -9.14
N MET A 102 7.16 5.63 -8.02
CA MET A 102 7.33 6.27 -6.72
C MET A 102 8.56 7.17 -6.66
N ILE A 103 9.69 6.74 -7.22
CA ILE A 103 10.90 7.57 -7.31
C ILE A 103 10.61 8.84 -8.11
N LEU A 104 9.94 8.72 -9.26
CA LEU A 104 9.54 9.85 -10.10
C LEU A 104 8.59 10.81 -9.34
N ASN A 105 7.63 10.27 -8.59
CA ASN A 105 6.72 11.08 -7.78
C ASN A 105 7.44 11.82 -6.65
N ILE A 106 8.36 11.16 -5.94
CA ILE A 106 9.16 11.77 -4.87
C ILE A 106 9.99 12.93 -5.41
N GLN A 107 10.71 12.73 -6.51
CA GLN A 107 11.48 13.80 -7.17
C GLN A 107 10.60 14.97 -7.58
N LYS A 108 9.43 14.68 -8.16
CA LYS A 108 8.45 15.71 -8.53
C LYS A 108 7.93 16.48 -7.32
N PHE A 109 7.62 15.81 -6.22
CA PHE A 109 7.13 16.47 -4.99
C PHE A 109 8.20 17.33 -4.33
N TYR A 110 9.45 16.88 -4.35
CA TYR A 110 10.60 17.65 -3.89
C TYR A 110 10.78 18.94 -4.73
N ASN A 111 10.84 18.81 -6.06
CA ASN A 111 11.01 19.94 -6.97
C ASN A 111 9.84 20.93 -6.94
N THR A 112 8.61 20.45 -6.65
CA THR A 112 7.42 21.31 -6.56
C THR A 112 7.18 21.82 -5.13
N SER A 113 8.11 21.63 -4.19
CA SER A 113 7.98 22.03 -2.78
C SER A 113 6.70 21.55 -2.08
N LYS A 114 6.18 20.38 -2.48
CA LYS A 114 4.95 19.79 -1.90
C LYS A 114 5.30 18.88 -0.73
N TRP A 115 5.72 19.49 0.38
CA TRP A 115 6.26 18.80 1.56
C TRP A 115 5.34 17.72 2.15
N LEU A 116 4.02 17.96 2.23
CA LEU A 116 3.07 16.97 2.73
C LEU A 116 3.02 15.71 1.84
N LEU A 117 2.93 15.89 0.52
CA LEU A 117 2.88 14.77 -0.43
C LEU A 117 4.23 14.05 -0.51
N LEU A 118 5.33 14.78 -0.35
CA LEU A 118 6.66 14.20 -0.23
C LEU A 118 6.73 13.27 1.00
N GLY A 119 6.25 13.71 2.17
CA GLY A 119 6.21 12.89 3.38
C GLY A 119 5.38 11.63 3.23
N ILE A 120 4.17 11.75 2.68
CA ILE A 120 3.30 10.58 2.40
C ILE A 120 3.98 9.66 1.37
N GLY A 121 4.58 10.22 0.32
CA GLY A 121 5.27 9.44 -0.71
C GLY A 121 6.47 8.67 -0.17
N LEU A 122 7.27 9.28 0.69
CA LEU A 122 8.37 8.60 1.37
C LEU A 122 7.87 7.47 2.27
N ALA A 123 6.78 7.69 3.03
CA ALA A 123 6.18 6.63 3.84
C ALA A 123 5.70 5.45 2.99
N VAL A 124 5.02 5.72 1.88
CA VAL A 124 4.57 4.69 0.91
C VAL A 124 5.75 3.96 0.30
N PHE A 125 6.83 4.66 -0.07
CA PHE A 125 8.03 4.05 -0.61
C PHE A 125 8.78 3.17 0.41
N VAL A 126 8.78 3.55 1.70
CA VAL A 126 9.31 2.69 2.77
C VAL A 126 8.49 1.40 2.90
N LEU A 127 7.15 1.49 2.82
CA LEU A 127 6.28 0.31 2.83
C LEU A 127 6.53 -0.60 1.61
N GLU A 128 6.83 -0.01 0.45
CA GLU A 128 7.22 -0.75 -0.74
C GLU A 128 8.53 -1.52 -0.55
N VAL A 129 9.56 -0.86 -0.04
CA VAL A 129 10.84 -1.50 0.26
C VAL A 129 10.66 -2.63 1.28
N TRP A 130 9.85 -2.40 2.32
CA TRP A 130 9.49 -3.44 3.28
C TRP A 130 8.86 -4.64 2.57
N MET A 131 7.87 -4.41 1.70
CA MET A 131 7.19 -5.48 0.99
C MET A 131 8.12 -6.28 0.08
N ILE A 132 9.08 -5.62 -0.58
CA ILE A 132 10.13 -6.30 -1.36
C ILE A 132 10.92 -7.25 -0.46
N ILE A 133 11.35 -6.78 0.71
CA ILE A 133 12.11 -7.57 1.67
C ILE A 133 11.30 -8.80 2.12
N GLU A 134 10.05 -8.60 2.56
CA GLU A 134 9.14 -9.69 2.94
C GLU A 134 8.95 -10.70 1.80
N SER A 135 8.74 -10.21 0.57
CA SER A 135 8.57 -11.07 -0.60
C SER A 135 9.79 -11.96 -0.81
N ILE A 136 11.00 -11.41 -0.69
CA ILE A 136 12.25 -12.18 -0.84
C ILE A 136 12.41 -13.20 0.30
N ILE A 137 12.15 -12.79 1.54
CA ILE A 137 12.25 -13.68 2.71
C ILE A 137 11.32 -14.88 2.56
N VAL A 138 10.05 -14.61 2.22
CA VAL A 138 9.04 -15.66 2.11
C VAL A 138 9.30 -16.58 0.91
N LEU A 139 9.72 -16.02 -0.23
CA LEU A 139 10.08 -16.83 -1.39
C LEU A 139 11.29 -17.72 -1.09
N LYS A 140 12.33 -17.22 -0.41
CA LYS A 140 13.49 -18.03 -0.01
C LYS A 140 13.12 -19.13 0.97
N ALA A 141 12.26 -18.84 1.94
CA ALA A 141 11.83 -19.83 2.93
C ALA A 141 11.10 -21.03 2.29
N HIS A 142 10.35 -20.81 1.20
CA HIS A 142 9.57 -21.88 0.56
C HIS A 142 10.24 -22.51 -0.67
N TYR A 143 11.14 -21.82 -1.37
CA TYR A 143 11.94 -22.42 -2.46
C TYR A 143 13.18 -23.19 -1.98
N GLY A 144 13.57 -23.02 -0.70
CA GLY A 144 14.70 -23.75 -0.11
C GLY A 144 14.46 -25.25 0.11
N GLU A 145 13.20 -25.73 0.05
CA GLU A 145 12.86 -27.13 0.31
C GLU A 145 12.52 -27.97 -0.93
N GLU A 146 12.32 -27.40 -2.12
CA GLU A 146 11.96 -28.18 -3.32
C GLU A 146 12.80 -27.82 -4.55
N VAL A 147 14.06 -28.27 -4.56
CA VAL A 147 14.79 -28.58 -5.80
C VAL A 147 15.61 -29.86 -5.62
N VAL A 148 14.97 -30.97 -5.25
CA VAL A 148 15.50 -32.30 -5.58
C VAL A 148 14.55 -32.89 -6.61
N PRO A 149 14.94 -32.96 -7.90
CA PRO A 149 14.12 -33.64 -8.89
C PRO A 149 13.99 -35.10 -8.46
N ALA A 150 12.75 -35.58 -8.34
CA ALA A 150 12.49 -37.00 -8.22
C ALA A 150 13.00 -37.67 -9.50
N THR A 151 14.17 -38.30 -9.39
CA THR A 151 14.72 -39.26 -10.36
C THR A 151 14.02 -40.60 -10.21
#